data_AF-A0A644Z4R5-F1
#
_entry.id   AF-A0A644Z4R5-F1
#
_cell.length_a   1.000
_cell.length_b   1.000
_cell.length_c   1.000
_cell.angle_alpha   90.00
_cell.angle_beta   90.00
_cell.angle_gamma   90.00
#
_symmetry.space_group_name_H-M   'P 1'
#
loop_
_entity.id
_entity.type
_entity.pdbx_description
1 polymer ?
#
loop_
_entity_poly.entity_id
_entity_poly.type
_entity_poly.pdbx_seq_one_letter_code
_entity_poly.pdbx_strand_id
1 'polypeptide(L)'
;MTDKERILMVIISRIIPGLAYSYSMEKRNEYIDSCMLSPEKLNRGDLVFANTTMFPNEFMVGFVDNIETTHVVIREIGSQRLCNYSNESFTKINKDKLGYEILEGVQYQIYQKVLKAFSKYARYSIRFKSISFENNVCSVMGRRMFDSETAFSIFFPYSGKTSIKEIGRRIVEAEPDINKYS
;
A
#
# COMPACT_ATOMS: atom_id res chain seq x y z
N MET A 1 -15.86 -5.29 2.98
CA MET A 1 -14.72 -4.95 3.83
C MET A 1 -14.31 -3.52 3.49
N THR A 2 -14.30 -2.64 4.48
CA THR A 2 -13.84 -1.25 4.34
C THR A 2 -12.32 -1.21 4.21
N ASP A 3 -11.77 -0.06 3.77
CA ASP A 3 -10.31 0.11 3.72
C ASP A 3 -9.68 -0.06 5.10
N LYS A 4 -10.34 0.48 6.14
CA LYS A 4 -9.90 0.36 7.53
C LYS A 4 -9.82 -1.09 7.99
N GLU A 5 -10.89 -1.85 7.84
CA GLU A 5 -10.94 -3.27 8.21
C GLU A 5 -9.83 -4.06 7.49
N ARG A 6 -9.66 -3.80 6.19
CA ARG A 6 -8.71 -4.51 5.35
C ARG A 6 -7.25 -4.14 5.71
N ILE A 7 -6.93 -2.87 5.95
CA ILE A 7 -5.57 -2.46 6.35
C ILE A 7 -5.23 -3.04 7.72
N LEU A 8 -6.16 -2.95 8.70
CA LEU A 8 -5.96 -3.52 10.02
C LEU A 8 -5.77 -5.04 9.98
N MET A 9 -6.57 -5.75 9.17
CA MET A 9 -6.40 -7.19 8.90
C MET A 9 -5.01 -7.53 8.36
N VAL A 10 -4.46 -6.72 7.47
CA VAL A 10 -3.13 -6.95 6.88
C VAL A 10 -2.03 -6.65 7.89
N ILE A 11 -2.20 -5.64 8.75
CA ILE A 11 -1.29 -5.42 9.90
C ILE A 11 -1.29 -6.65 10.81
N ILE A 12 -2.48 -7.16 11.17
CA ILE A 12 -2.62 -8.33 12.03
C ILE A 12 -2.00 -9.58 11.40
N SER A 13 -2.15 -9.78 10.09
CA SER A 13 -1.69 -11.01 9.42
C SER A 13 -0.24 -10.96 8.92
N ARG A 14 0.34 -9.79 8.70
CA ARG A 14 1.71 -9.65 8.15
C ARG A 14 2.69 -9.02 9.14
N ILE A 15 2.28 -8.00 9.89
CA ILE A 15 3.17 -7.29 10.81
C ILE A 15 3.29 -8.02 12.15
N ILE A 16 2.16 -8.38 12.77
CA ILE A 16 2.18 -9.01 14.10
C ILE A 16 2.96 -10.35 14.08
N PRO A 17 2.72 -11.28 13.13
CA PRO A 17 3.53 -12.48 13.02
C PRO A 17 5.01 -12.17 12.78
N GLY A 18 5.31 -11.22 11.89
CA GLY A 18 6.67 -10.77 11.64
C GLY A 18 7.39 -10.33 12.91
N LEU A 19 6.72 -9.56 13.77
CA LEU A 19 7.23 -9.13 15.07
C LEU A 19 7.35 -10.26 16.08
N ALA A 20 6.40 -11.20 16.10
CA ALA A 20 6.40 -12.34 17.01
C ALA A 20 7.55 -13.32 16.72
N TYR A 21 7.92 -13.48 15.44
CA TYR A 21 9.05 -14.32 15.01
C TYR A 21 10.37 -13.55 14.87
N SER A 22 10.41 -12.27 15.23
CA SER A 22 11.64 -11.47 15.18
C SER A 22 12.46 -11.67 16.45
N TYR A 23 13.53 -12.48 16.36
CA TYR A 23 14.42 -12.79 17.49
C TYR A 23 15.49 -11.73 17.77
N SER A 24 15.68 -10.75 16.87
CA SER A 24 16.62 -9.64 17.03
C SER A 24 15.96 -8.28 16.82
N MET A 25 16.54 -7.23 17.39
CA MET A 25 16.07 -5.86 17.19
C MET A 25 16.12 -5.45 15.72
N GLU A 26 17.15 -5.87 15.00
CA GLU A 26 17.30 -5.62 13.56
C GLU A 26 16.12 -6.20 12.77
N LYS A 27 15.70 -7.43 13.09
CA LYS A 27 14.54 -8.07 12.45
C LYS A 27 13.24 -7.35 12.78
N ARG A 28 13.08 -6.89 14.04
CA ARG A 28 11.92 -6.08 14.44
C ARG A 28 11.85 -4.76 13.67
N ASN A 29 13.00 -4.12 13.46
CA ASN A 29 13.12 -2.86 12.74
C ASN A 29 12.73 -2.97 11.25
N GLU A 30 12.72 -4.18 10.68
CA GLU A 30 12.18 -4.39 9.32
C GLU A 30 10.66 -4.18 9.25
N TYR A 31 9.94 -4.32 10.37
CA TYR A 31 8.48 -4.25 10.43
C TYR A 31 7.97 -2.95 11.05
N ILE A 32 8.66 -2.45 12.07
CA ILE A 32 8.28 -1.23 12.79
C ILE A 32 9.49 -0.37 13.10
N ASP A 33 9.30 0.93 13.18
CA ASP A 33 10.31 1.87 13.72
C ASP A 33 9.69 2.63 14.88
N SER A 34 10.35 2.60 16.04
CA SER A 34 9.90 3.30 17.23
C SER A 34 10.31 4.76 17.15
N CYS A 35 9.31 5.65 17.16
CA CYS A 35 9.49 7.09 17.22
C CYS A 35 9.23 7.62 18.64
N MET A 36 9.28 6.74 19.64
CA MET A 36 9.10 7.08 21.05
C MET A 36 10.20 8.07 21.46
N LEU A 37 9.83 9.32 21.71
CA LEU A 37 10.72 10.48 22.00
C LEU A 37 11.40 11.16 20.80
N SER A 38 11.12 10.72 19.57
CA SER A 38 11.71 11.26 18.35
C SER A 38 10.66 11.61 17.29
N PRO A 39 9.83 12.65 17.53
CA PRO A 39 8.80 13.07 16.57
C PRO A 39 9.39 13.49 15.20
N GLU A 40 10.66 13.90 15.15
CA GLU A 40 11.40 14.22 13.93
C GLU A 40 11.54 13.04 12.95
N LYS A 41 11.35 11.80 13.43
CA LYS A 41 11.36 10.61 12.56
C LYS A 41 10.04 10.42 11.80
N LEU A 42 8.98 11.07 12.21
CA LEU A 42 7.69 10.99 11.55
C LEU A 42 7.70 11.84 10.29
N ASN A 43 7.08 11.33 9.24
CA ASN A 43 6.87 12.05 8.00
C ASN A 43 5.41 11.97 7.59
N ARG A 44 4.95 12.97 6.84
CA ARG A 44 3.62 12.94 6.22
C ARG A 44 3.45 11.67 5.39
N GLY A 45 2.32 10.99 5.58
CA GLY A 45 1.97 9.73 4.92
C GLY A 45 2.54 8.48 5.58
N ASP A 46 3.27 8.60 6.69
CA ASP A 46 3.66 7.44 7.50
C ASP A 46 2.43 6.80 8.12
N LEU A 47 2.36 5.46 8.07
CA LEU A 47 1.36 4.70 8.78
C LEU A 47 1.88 4.44 10.19
N VAL A 48 1.13 4.86 11.20
CA VAL A 48 1.55 4.79 12.60
C VAL A 48 0.46 4.18 13.47
N PHE A 49 0.86 3.67 14.63
CA PHE A 49 -0.05 3.48 15.75
C PHE A 49 0.39 4.29 16.96
N ALA A 50 -0.60 4.81 17.70
CA ALA A 50 -0.46 5.54 18.94
C ALA A 50 -0.26 4.57 20.12
N ASN A 51 0.86 4.67 20.83
CA ASN A 51 1.30 3.67 21.81
C ASN A 51 0.70 3.85 23.22
N THR A 52 0.36 5.08 23.61
CA THR A 52 -0.01 5.51 24.96
C THR A 52 -1.47 5.95 25.07
N THR A 53 -2.25 5.75 24.01
CA THR A 53 -3.69 5.98 24.00
C THR A 53 -4.38 4.97 24.92
N MET A 54 -5.07 5.48 25.94
CA MET A 54 -5.69 4.66 26.98
C MET A 54 -6.92 3.88 26.49
N PHE A 55 -7.74 4.49 25.64
CA PHE A 55 -8.98 3.89 25.12
C PHE A 55 -8.89 3.72 23.60
N PRO A 56 -9.19 2.51 23.08
CA PRO A 56 -9.24 2.29 21.65
C PRO A 56 -10.15 3.31 20.97
N ASN A 57 -9.65 3.94 19.91
CA ASN A 57 -10.41 4.87 19.11
C ASN A 57 -10.05 4.75 17.63
N GLU A 58 -10.81 5.45 16.80
CA GLU A 58 -10.74 5.32 15.35
C GLU A 58 -9.43 5.81 14.71
N PHE A 59 -8.65 6.62 15.42
CA PHE A 59 -7.41 7.25 14.96
C PHE A 59 -6.16 6.61 15.57
N MET A 60 -6.32 5.62 16.47
CA MET A 60 -5.21 4.94 17.14
C MET A 60 -4.26 4.27 16.15
N VAL A 61 -4.75 3.88 14.98
CA VAL A 61 -3.94 3.50 13.82
C VAL A 61 -4.37 4.37 12.65
N GLY A 62 -3.42 5.08 12.05
CA GLY A 62 -3.74 6.07 11.02
C GLY A 62 -2.51 6.56 10.27
N PHE A 63 -2.73 7.46 9.34
CA PHE A 63 -1.66 8.09 8.59
C PHE A 63 -1.33 9.45 9.18
N VAL A 64 -0.04 9.76 9.32
CA VAL A 64 0.40 11.12 9.67
C VAL A 64 -0.03 12.06 8.54
N ASP A 65 -0.89 13.02 8.83
CA ASP A 65 -1.27 14.07 7.87
C ASP A 65 -0.31 15.25 7.96
N ASN A 66 -0.11 15.79 9.18
CA ASN A 66 0.79 16.89 9.47
C ASN A 66 1.46 16.71 10.83
N ILE A 67 2.61 17.37 11.01
CA ILE A 67 3.38 17.38 12.25
C ILE A 67 3.52 18.84 12.67
N GLU A 68 2.86 19.19 13.78
CA GLU A 68 2.91 20.52 14.36
C GLU A 68 3.87 20.54 15.55
N THR A 69 4.29 21.72 15.99
CA THR A 69 5.23 21.87 17.11
C THR A 69 4.70 21.24 18.42
N THR A 70 3.38 21.21 18.61
CA THR A 70 2.74 20.77 19.86
C THR A 70 1.96 19.48 19.74
N HIS A 71 1.74 18.96 18.52
CA HIS A 71 0.93 17.76 18.29
C HIS A 71 1.18 17.16 16.91
N VAL A 72 0.83 15.89 16.76
CA VAL A 72 0.78 15.21 15.47
C VAL A 72 -0.67 15.09 15.03
N VAL A 73 -0.95 15.39 13.76
CA VAL A 73 -2.28 15.26 13.17
C VAL A 73 -2.36 13.91 12.45
N ILE A 74 -3.27 13.05 12.91
CA ILE A 74 -3.49 11.72 12.35
C ILE A 74 -4.78 11.71 11.53
N ARG A 75 -4.68 11.23 10.29
CA ARG A 75 -5.81 10.92 9.43
C ARG A 75 -6.27 9.49 9.65
N GLU A 76 -7.57 9.32 9.85
CA GLU A 76 -8.19 8.00 9.92
C GLU A 76 -8.04 7.23 8.59
N ILE A 77 -7.80 5.92 8.71
CA ILE A 77 -7.74 5.02 7.56
C ILE A 77 -9.11 4.94 6.86
N GLY A 78 -9.12 5.14 5.54
CA GLY A 78 -10.29 5.08 4.69
C GLY A 78 -11.14 6.36 4.71
N SER A 79 -10.72 7.40 5.44
CA SER A 79 -11.46 8.66 5.55
C SER A 79 -10.54 9.88 5.51
N GLN A 80 -11.15 11.07 5.47
CA GLN A 80 -10.46 12.36 5.57
C GLN A 80 -10.61 12.97 6.98
N ARG A 81 -11.12 12.21 7.95
CA ARG A 81 -11.25 12.68 9.34
C ARG A 81 -9.87 12.79 9.94
N LEU A 82 -9.64 13.86 10.69
CA LEU A 82 -8.38 14.17 11.34
C LEU A 82 -8.56 14.18 12.86
N CYS A 83 -7.50 13.83 13.59
CA CYS A 83 -7.45 13.88 15.03
C CYS A 83 -6.07 14.37 15.49
N ASN A 84 -6.05 15.22 16.51
CA ASN A 84 -4.82 15.79 17.05
C ASN A 84 -4.35 14.98 18.26
N TYR A 85 -3.08 14.61 18.24
CA TYR A 85 -2.41 13.88 19.31
C TYR A 85 -1.24 14.71 19.87
N SER A 86 -1.41 15.26 21.08
CA SER A 86 -0.40 16.15 21.70
C SER A 86 0.61 15.42 22.58
N ASN A 87 0.17 14.42 23.35
CA ASN A 87 1.01 13.71 24.34
C ASN A 87 1.06 12.21 24.02
N GLU A 88 1.35 11.88 22.77
CA GLU A 88 1.35 10.51 22.29
C GLU A 88 2.71 10.14 21.72
N SER A 89 3.10 8.88 21.90
CA SER A 89 4.25 8.32 21.20
C SER A 89 3.78 7.43 20.08
N PHE A 90 4.50 7.47 18.97
CA PHE A 90 4.12 6.74 17.78
C PHE A 90 5.13 5.65 17.46
N THR A 91 4.61 4.56 16.91
CA THR A 91 5.41 3.55 16.23
C THR A 91 5.00 3.54 14.77
N LYS A 92 5.98 3.74 13.88
CA LYS A 92 5.81 3.67 12.44
C LYS A 92 5.76 2.21 11.99
N ILE A 93 4.79 1.88 11.17
CA ILE A 93 4.66 0.57 10.53
C ILE A 93 5.32 0.63 9.15
N ASN A 94 6.18 -0.35 8.85
CA ASN A 94 6.75 -0.48 7.51
C ASN A 94 5.68 -0.92 6.50
N LYS A 95 5.26 0.01 5.65
CA LYS A 95 4.25 -0.22 4.61
C LYS A 95 4.68 -1.24 3.55
N ASP A 96 5.97 -1.43 3.33
CA ASP A 96 6.48 -2.39 2.34
C ASP A 96 6.14 -3.83 2.73
N LYS A 97 5.99 -4.10 4.04
CA LYS A 97 5.56 -5.40 4.57
C LYS A 97 4.04 -5.60 4.45
N LEU A 98 3.27 -4.55 4.21
CA LEU A 98 1.81 -4.60 4.04
C LEU A 98 1.40 -4.87 2.59
N GLY A 99 2.22 -4.52 1.60
CA GLY A 99 1.89 -4.69 0.18
C GLY A 99 0.80 -3.74 -0.33
N TYR A 100 0.24 -4.04 -1.51
CA TYR A 100 -0.75 -3.19 -2.19
C TYR A 100 -2.10 -3.11 -1.50
N GLU A 101 -2.32 -3.93 -0.47
CA GLU A 101 -3.44 -3.80 0.41
C GLU A 101 -3.40 -2.49 1.20
N ILE A 102 -2.29 -1.75 1.29
CA ILE A 102 -2.30 -0.44 1.95
C ILE A 102 -3.06 0.65 1.17
N LEU A 103 -3.35 0.43 -0.12
CA LEU A 103 -4.04 1.41 -0.96
C LEU A 103 -5.45 1.70 -0.44
N GLU A 104 -5.95 2.92 -0.64
CA GLU A 104 -7.27 3.36 -0.18
C GLU A 104 -8.17 3.80 -1.35
N GLY A 105 -9.48 3.69 -1.16
CA GLY A 105 -10.50 4.21 -2.07
C GLY A 105 -10.34 3.75 -3.52
N VAL A 106 -10.28 4.72 -4.44
CA VAL A 106 -10.19 4.45 -5.88
C VAL A 106 -8.92 3.69 -6.23
N GLN A 107 -7.79 3.94 -5.56
CA GLN A 107 -6.53 3.26 -5.87
C GLN A 107 -6.63 1.75 -5.62
N TYR A 108 -7.23 1.35 -4.48
CA TYR A 108 -7.45 -0.06 -4.19
C TYR A 108 -8.44 -0.70 -5.18
N GLN A 109 -9.50 0.01 -5.57
CA GLN A 109 -10.43 -0.47 -6.60
C GLN A 109 -9.73 -0.70 -7.94
N ILE A 110 -8.83 0.20 -8.34
CA ILE A 110 -8.04 0.05 -9.57
C ILE A 110 -7.09 -1.14 -9.45
N TYR A 111 -6.39 -1.30 -8.33
CA TYR A 111 -5.55 -2.47 -8.08
C TYR A 111 -6.33 -3.78 -8.27
N GLN A 112 -7.53 -3.90 -7.70
CA GLN A 112 -8.36 -5.09 -7.90
C GLN A 112 -8.77 -5.30 -9.38
N LYS A 113 -9.11 -4.21 -10.09
CA LYS A 113 -9.45 -4.27 -11.52
C LYS A 113 -8.24 -4.68 -12.36
N VAL A 114 -7.03 -4.22 -12.01
CA VAL A 114 -5.77 -4.61 -12.66
C VAL A 114 -5.53 -6.10 -12.47
N LEU A 115 -5.60 -6.62 -11.25
CA LEU A 115 -5.43 -8.06 -11.00
C LEU A 115 -6.44 -8.90 -11.81
N LYS A 116 -7.70 -8.47 -11.85
CA LYS A 116 -8.74 -9.13 -12.65
C LYS A 116 -8.50 -9.01 -14.15
N ALA A 117 -7.94 -7.89 -14.63
CA ALA A 117 -7.56 -7.72 -16.02
C ALA A 117 -6.40 -8.65 -16.40
N PHE A 118 -5.36 -8.75 -15.56
CA PHE A 118 -4.26 -9.70 -15.76
C PHE A 118 -4.77 -11.14 -15.83
N SER A 119 -5.65 -11.54 -14.92
CA SER A 119 -6.22 -12.88 -14.91
C SER A 119 -7.07 -13.21 -16.14
N LYS A 120 -7.66 -12.20 -16.80
CA LYS A 120 -8.62 -12.39 -17.90
C LYS A 120 -8.02 -12.20 -19.29
N TYR A 121 -7.10 -11.24 -19.43
CA TYR A 121 -6.61 -10.79 -20.73
C TYR A 121 -5.13 -11.07 -20.95
N ALA A 122 -4.33 -11.20 -19.88
CA ALA A 122 -2.91 -11.45 -20.06
C ALA A 122 -2.65 -12.89 -20.51
N ARG A 123 -1.60 -13.10 -21.30
CA ARG A 123 -1.15 -14.46 -21.64
C ARG A 123 -0.80 -15.25 -20.38
N TYR A 124 -0.92 -16.58 -20.44
CA TYR A 124 -0.56 -17.46 -19.32
C TYR A 124 0.88 -17.27 -18.82
N SER A 125 1.81 -16.84 -19.66
CA SER A 125 3.20 -16.58 -19.28
C SER A 125 3.42 -15.19 -18.66
N ILE A 126 2.41 -14.34 -18.57
CA ILE A 126 2.50 -12.98 -18.05
C ILE A 126 1.89 -12.89 -16.65
N ARG A 127 2.56 -12.17 -15.75
CA ARG A 127 2.14 -11.96 -14.36
C ARG A 127 2.18 -10.49 -14.01
N PHE A 128 1.29 -10.09 -13.11
CA PHE A 128 1.37 -8.79 -12.44
C PHE A 128 2.69 -8.70 -11.65
N LYS A 129 3.37 -7.56 -11.76
CA LYS A 129 4.60 -7.26 -11.02
C LYS A 129 4.38 -6.18 -9.98
N SER A 130 3.93 -5.00 -10.41
CA SER A 130 3.74 -3.85 -9.53
C SER A 130 2.69 -2.88 -10.05
N ILE A 131 2.18 -2.06 -9.15
CA ILE A 131 1.32 -0.92 -9.44
C ILE A 131 1.80 0.30 -8.65
N SER A 132 1.76 1.47 -9.25
CA SER A 132 1.98 2.74 -8.57
C SER A 132 1.00 3.79 -9.06
N PHE A 133 0.76 4.78 -8.21
CA PHE A 133 -0.18 5.87 -8.46
C PHE A 133 0.55 7.19 -8.22
N GLU A 134 0.68 7.97 -9.28
CA GLU A 134 1.26 9.31 -9.22
C GLU A 134 0.28 10.28 -9.85
N ASN A 135 -0.17 11.25 -9.05
CA ASN A 135 -1.25 12.15 -9.43
C ASN A 135 -2.49 11.36 -9.89
N ASN A 136 -2.94 11.58 -11.13
CA ASN A 136 -4.08 10.88 -11.73
C ASN A 136 -3.66 9.76 -12.69
N VAL A 137 -2.38 9.35 -12.67
CA VAL A 137 -1.84 8.32 -13.56
C VAL A 137 -1.52 7.07 -12.76
N CYS A 138 -2.01 5.94 -13.27
CA CYS A 138 -1.71 4.61 -12.78
C CYS A 138 -0.63 4.01 -13.68
N SER A 139 0.45 3.54 -13.08
CA SER A 139 1.50 2.76 -13.73
C SER A 139 1.37 1.32 -13.28
N VAL A 140 1.38 0.39 -14.25
CA VAL A 140 1.30 -1.04 -13.97
C VAL A 140 2.41 -1.75 -14.74
N MET A 141 3.18 -2.57 -14.04
CA MET A 141 4.24 -3.37 -14.63
C MET A 141 3.82 -4.84 -14.72
N GLY A 142 4.06 -5.43 -15.89
CA GLY A 142 3.95 -6.86 -16.12
C GLY A 142 5.34 -7.51 -16.18
N ARG A 143 5.42 -8.77 -15.77
CA ARG A 143 6.63 -9.61 -15.89
C ARG A 143 6.32 -10.95 -16.52
N ARG A 144 7.34 -11.63 -17.04
CA ARG A 144 7.21 -13.02 -17.45
C ARG A 144 7.18 -13.94 -16.23
N MET A 145 6.52 -15.08 -16.38
CA MET A 145 6.55 -16.13 -15.38
C MET A 145 8.00 -16.59 -15.19
N PHE A 146 8.40 -16.81 -13.93
CA PHE A 146 9.77 -17.14 -13.53
C PHE A 146 10.84 -16.07 -13.78
N ASP A 147 10.44 -14.90 -14.27
CA ASP A 147 11.32 -13.75 -14.47
C ASP A 147 10.96 -12.63 -13.49
N SER A 148 11.95 -11.97 -12.91
CA SER A 148 11.78 -10.81 -12.05
C SER A 148 11.80 -9.49 -12.83
N GLU A 149 12.30 -9.49 -14.07
CA GLU A 149 12.40 -8.31 -14.91
C GLU A 149 11.03 -7.83 -15.40
N THR A 150 10.97 -6.52 -15.67
CA THR A 150 9.76 -5.92 -16.24
C THR A 150 9.69 -6.26 -17.72
N ALA A 151 8.68 -7.01 -18.12
CA ALA A 151 8.44 -7.36 -19.51
C ALA A 151 7.80 -6.22 -20.30
N PHE A 152 6.89 -5.49 -19.65
CA PHE A 152 6.24 -4.29 -20.19
C PHE A 152 5.65 -3.44 -19.07
N SER A 153 5.34 -2.19 -19.39
CA SER A 153 4.63 -1.27 -18.51
C SER A 153 3.47 -0.63 -19.26
N ILE A 154 2.34 -0.45 -18.57
CA ILE A 154 1.20 0.33 -19.08
C ILE A 154 0.95 1.52 -18.16
N PHE A 155 0.60 2.63 -18.77
CA PHE A 155 0.28 3.87 -18.08
C PHE A 155 -1.11 4.32 -18.51
N PHE A 156 -1.95 4.68 -17.55
CA PHE A 156 -3.29 5.16 -17.87
C PHE A 156 -3.84 6.10 -16.80
N PRO A 157 -4.63 7.10 -17.21
CA PRO A 157 -5.40 7.87 -16.25
C PRO A 157 -6.42 6.95 -15.56
N TYR A 158 -6.59 7.11 -14.25
CA TYR A 158 -7.47 6.23 -13.48
C TYR A 158 -8.58 6.99 -12.76
N SER A 159 -9.73 6.34 -12.63
CA SER A 159 -10.87 6.81 -11.84
C SER A 159 -11.74 5.64 -11.41
N GLY A 160 -12.75 5.88 -10.56
CA GLY A 160 -13.74 4.85 -10.23
C GLY A 160 -14.43 4.22 -11.46
N LYS A 161 -14.47 4.94 -12.59
CA LYS A 161 -15.09 4.50 -13.86
C LYS A 161 -14.16 3.68 -14.76
N THR A 162 -12.85 3.65 -14.50
CA THR A 162 -11.91 2.86 -15.31
C THR A 162 -12.35 1.40 -15.36
N SER A 163 -12.48 0.85 -16.56
CA SER A 163 -13.06 -0.49 -16.75
C SER A 163 -11.97 -1.57 -16.85
N ILE A 164 -12.30 -2.78 -16.40
CA ILE A 164 -11.43 -3.96 -16.53
C ILE A 164 -11.10 -4.24 -18.01
N LYS A 165 -12.07 -4.02 -18.92
CA LYS A 165 -11.89 -4.22 -20.37
C LYS A 165 -10.87 -3.24 -20.96
N GLU A 166 -10.91 -1.97 -20.55
CA GLU A 166 -9.94 -0.96 -21.00
C GLU A 166 -8.52 -1.31 -20.54
N ILE A 167 -8.36 -1.68 -19.27
CA ILE A 167 -7.07 -2.13 -18.73
C ILE A 167 -6.59 -3.37 -19.50
N GLY A 168 -7.47 -4.34 -19.72
CA GLY A 168 -7.17 -5.56 -20.47
C GLY A 168 -6.68 -5.30 -21.89
N ARG A 169 -7.30 -4.34 -22.60
CA ARG A 169 -6.85 -3.93 -23.93
C ARG A 169 -5.41 -3.40 -23.90
N ARG A 170 -5.08 -2.53 -22.94
CA ARG A 170 -3.71 -1.99 -22.79
C ARG A 170 -2.69 -3.08 -22.48
N ILE A 171 -3.07 -4.08 -21.69
CA ILE A 171 -2.21 -5.25 -21.43
C ILE A 171 -1.92 -5.97 -22.75
N VAL A 172 -2.94 -6.33 -23.52
CA VAL A 172 -2.78 -7.06 -24.79
C VAL A 172 -1.94 -6.27 -25.80
N GLU A 173 -2.12 -4.95 -25.87
CA GLU A 173 -1.36 -4.06 -26.77
C GLU A 173 0.12 -3.91 -26.36
N ALA A 174 0.41 -3.95 -25.06
CA ALA A 174 1.76 -3.76 -24.53
C ALA A 174 2.55 -5.07 -24.36
N GLU A 175 1.88 -6.22 -24.43
CA GLU A 175 2.52 -7.51 -24.29
C GLU A 175 3.53 -7.77 -25.42
N PRO A 176 4.77 -8.17 -25.12
CA PRO A 176 5.76 -8.45 -26.15
C PRO A 176 5.38 -9.70 -26.96
N ASP A 177 5.46 -9.60 -28.29
CA ASP A 177 5.25 -10.74 -29.18
C ASP A 177 6.35 -11.79 -29.00
N ILE A 178 5.95 -12.95 -28.48
CA ILE A 178 6.85 -14.08 -28.20
C ILE A 178 7.31 -14.77 -29.50
N ASN A 179 6.65 -14.53 -30.64
CA ASN A 179 6.99 -15.16 -31.93
C ASN A 179 8.13 -14.46 -32.70
N LYS A 180 8.78 -13.43 -32.14
CA LYS A 180 9.93 -12.75 -32.78
C LYS A 180 11.29 -13.38 -32.47
N TYR A 181 11.35 -14.43 -31.65
CA TYR A 181 12.61 -15.03 -31.19
C TYR A 181 12.60 -16.57 -31.20
N SER A 182 11.69 -17.18 -31.96
CA SER A 182 11.66 -18.61 -32.25
C SER A 182 12.13 -18.88 -33.66
#